data_AF-A0A0V0T199-F1
#
_entry.id   AF-A0A0V0T199-F1
#
_cell.length_a   1.000
_cell.length_b   1.000
_cell.length_c   1.000
_cell.angle_alpha   90.00
_cell.angle_beta   90.00
_cell.angle_gamma   90.00
#
_symmetry.space_group_name_H-M   'P 1'
#
loop_
_entity.id
_entity.type
_entity.pdbx_description
1 polymer ?
#
loop_
_entity_poly.entity_id
_entity_poly.type
_entity_poly.pdbx_seq_one_letter_code
_entity_poly.pdbx_strand_id
1 'polypeptide(L)'
;MDRVRREVAYNKIWISIDETIDPVGRFVANVVIGTLEADQPSKEYLLTSEVLEKSNSSTIAQLFTSSLAVLWPEGIRHENVLLFVTDAAPYMKKAAGALKVLFPNMLHLTCLAHGLHRIAEHIRCLFPDVDRLISNMKKVFLKAPS
;
A
#
# COMPACT_ATOMS: atom_id res chain seq x y z
N MET A 1 -15.05 13.28 5.50
CA MET A 1 -15.11 12.56 4.22
C MET A 1 -15.43 13.48 3.03
N ASP A 2 -16.39 14.41 3.16
CA ASP A 2 -16.88 15.21 2.01
C ASP A 2 -15.85 16.10 1.33
N ARG A 3 -14.87 16.62 2.09
CA ARG A 3 -13.76 17.39 1.52
C ARG A 3 -12.93 16.55 0.55
N VAL A 4 -12.50 15.37 0.98
CA VAL A 4 -11.73 14.43 0.15
C VAL A 4 -12.54 14.01 -1.07
N ARG A 5 -13.83 13.71 -0.89
CA ARG A 5 -14.72 13.39 -2.02
C ARG A 5 -14.75 14.53 -3.04
N ARG A 6 -14.91 15.79 -2.62
CA ARG A 6 -14.91 16.93 -3.55
C ARG A 6 -13.57 17.09 -4.29
N GLU A 7 -12.46 16.92 -3.59
CA GLU A 7 -11.12 17.10 -4.15
C GLU A 7 -10.72 15.95 -5.09
N VAL A 8 -11.26 14.73 -4.88
CA VAL A 8 -10.83 13.52 -5.61
C VAL A 8 -11.86 13.02 -6.63
N ALA A 9 -13.17 13.25 -6.42
CA ALA A 9 -14.22 12.49 -7.10
C ALA A 9 -14.22 12.57 -8.63
N TYR A 10 -13.75 13.68 -9.20
CA TYR A 10 -13.75 13.91 -10.65
C TYR A 10 -12.38 13.66 -11.31
N ASN A 11 -11.35 13.45 -10.50
CA ASN A 11 -9.98 13.30 -10.98
C ASN A 11 -9.64 11.85 -11.31
N LYS A 12 -8.58 11.68 -12.09
CA LYS A 12 -7.88 10.41 -12.21
C LYS A 12 -7.12 10.17 -10.90
N ILE A 13 -7.11 8.94 -10.42
CA ILE A 13 -6.55 8.61 -9.11
C ILE A 13 -5.55 7.47 -9.19
N TRP A 14 -4.68 7.45 -8.19
CA TRP A 14 -3.96 6.27 -7.76
C TRP A 14 -4.47 5.84 -6.38
N ILE A 15 -4.36 4.56 -6.11
CA ILE A 15 -4.69 3.94 -4.83
C ILE A 15 -3.52 3.05 -4.42
N SER A 16 -3.15 3.11 -3.14
CA SER A 16 -2.17 2.23 -2.53
C SER A 16 -2.79 1.49 -1.36
N ILE A 17 -2.48 0.21 -1.25
CA ILE A 17 -2.85 -0.61 -0.10
C ILE A 17 -1.57 -1.22 0.46
N ASP A 18 -1.34 -0.99 1.74
CA ASP A 18 -0.20 -1.52 2.47
C ASP A 18 -0.67 -2.18 3.76
N GLU A 19 -0.19 -3.38 4.01
CA GLU A 19 -0.53 -4.17 5.18
C GLU A 19 0.59 -4.10 6.20
N THR A 20 0.20 -4.00 7.46
CA THR A 20 1.10 -4.07 8.60
C THR A 20 0.52 -4.97 9.68
N ILE A 21 1.35 -5.34 10.64
CA ILE A 21 0.94 -6.09 11.82
C ILE A 21 1.13 -5.18 13.02
N ASP A 22 0.06 -4.95 13.78
CA ASP A 22 0.12 -4.11 14.97
C ASP A 22 0.80 -4.86 16.15
N PRO A 23 1.13 -4.17 17.27
CA PRO A 23 1.82 -4.80 18.39
C PRO A 23 1.06 -5.95 19.07
N VAL A 24 -0.25 -6.08 18.83
CA VAL A 24 -1.07 -7.18 19.37
C VAL A 24 -1.32 -8.28 18.33
N GLY A 25 -0.65 -8.23 17.18
CA GLY A 25 -0.68 -9.27 16.16
C GLY A 25 -1.84 -9.20 15.17
N ARG A 26 -2.58 -8.08 15.11
CA ARG A 26 -3.67 -7.90 14.15
C ARG A 26 -3.12 -7.43 12.81
N PHE A 27 -3.63 -8.00 11.72
CA PHE A 27 -3.36 -7.50 10.37
C PHE A 27 -4.16 -6.22 10.17
N VAL A 28 -3.48 -5.12 9.85
CA VAL A 28 -4.09 -3.83 9.57
C VAL A 28 -3.71 -3.42 8.16
N ALA A 29 -4.69 -3.10 7.33
CA ALA A 29 -4.46 -2.63 5.98
C ALA A 29 -4.85 -1.15 5.86
N ASN A 30 -3.90 -0.35 5.39
CA ASN A 30 -4.07 1.07 5.18
C ASN A 30 -4.33 1.34 3.70
N VAL A 31 -5.35 2.14 3.42
CA VAL A 31 -5.72 2.52 2.06
C VAL A 31 -5.45 4.00 1.88
N VAL A 32 -4.47 4.31 1.03
CA VAL A 32 -4.13 5.69 0.66
C VAL A 32 -4.57 5.93 -0.77
N ILE A 33 -5.16 7.09 -1.03
CA ILE A 33 -5.53 7.53 -2.37
C ILE A 33 -4.86 8.86 -2.67
N GLY A 34 -4.62 9.14 -3.95
CA GLY A 34 -4.19 10.46 -4.40
C GLY A 34 -4.68 10.79 -5.81
N THR A 35 -4.77 12.08 -6.11
CA THR A 35 -5.07 12.56 -7.46
C THR A 35 -3.85 12.43 -8.36
N LEU A 36 -4.08 12.18 -9.66
CA LEU A 36 -3.06 12.22 -10.71
C LEU A 36 -3.29 13.46 -11.55
N GLU A 37 -2.44 14.45 -11.38
CA GLU A 37 -2.45 15.72 -12.09
C GLU A 37 -1.11 15.86 -12.84
N ALA A 38 -1.15 16.38 -14.08
CA ALA A 38 0.05 16.44 -14.92
C ALA A 38 1.08 17.46 -14.39
N ASP A 39 0.60 18.57 -13.84
CA ASP A 39 1.41 19.75 -13.54
C ASP A 39 1.57 20.01 -12.03
N GLN A 40 0.97 19.17 -11.18
CA GLN A 40 0.99 19.36 -9.73
C GLN A 40 1.29 18.04 -9.00
N PRO A 41 2.00 18.10 -7.86
CA PRO A 41 2.13 16.96 -6.97
C PRO A 41 0.76 16.41 -6.57
N SER A 42 0.66 15.10 -6.40
CA SER A 42 -0.57 14.49 -5.90
C SER A 42 -0.93 15.04 -4.52
N LYS A 43 -2.22 15.20 -4.28
CA LYS A 43 -2.72 15.36 -2.90
C LYS A 43 -3.14 13.99 -2.39
N GLU A 44 -2.47 13.52 -1.35
CA GLU A 44 -2.72 12.20 -0.77
C GLU A 44 -3.63 12.25 0.46
N TYR A 45 -4.43 11.20 0.60
CA TYR A 45 -5.34 11.03 1.73
C TYR A 45 -5.31 9.57 2.19
N LEU A 46 -5.17 9.38 3.50
CA LEU A 46 -5.53 8.11 4.13
C LEU A 46 -7.06 8.00 4.11
N LEU A 47 -7.57 7.07 3.30
CA LEU A 47 -8.99 6.88 3.09
C LEU A 47 -9.61 6.02 4.19
N THR A 48 -8.97 4.89 4.51
CA THR A 48 -9.34 4.03 5.62
C THR A 48 -8.15 3.23 6.15
N SER A 49 -8.28 2.72 7.37
CA SER A 49 -7.39 1.76 8.00
C SER A 49 -8.26 0.67 8.61
N GLU A 50 -8.20 -0.54 8.05
CA GLU A 50 -9.10 -1.64 8.39
C GLU A 50 -8.33 -2.80 9.01
N VAL A 51 -8.90 -3.40 10.04
CA VAL A 51 -8.37 -4.67 10.60
C VAL A 51 -8.86 -5.80 9.70
N LEU A 52 -7.92 -6.57 9.16
CA LEU A 52 -8.21 -7.74 8.34
C LEU A 52 -8.12 -9.02 9.18
N GLU A 53 -9.06 -9.94 8.98
CA GLU A 53 -8.95 -11.28 9.57
C GLU A 53 -7.75 -12.05 9.00
N LYS A 54 -7.43 -11.80 7.72
CA LYS A 54 -6.33 -12.44 7.00
C LYS A 54 -5.88 -11.59 5.81
N SER A 55 -4.58 -11.59 5.55
CA SER A 55 -3.98 -11.02 4.34
C SER A 55 -4.00 -12.05 3.20
N ASN A 56 -4.85 -11.85 2.20
CA ASN A 56 -4.87 -12.64 0.96
C ASN A 56 -5.49 -11.85 -0.19
N SER A 57 -5.49 -12.43 -1.39
CA SER A 57 -5.92 -11.72 -2.59
C SER A 57 -7.39 -11.29 -2.58
N SER A 58 -8.28 -12.07 -1.97
CA SER A 58 -9.71 -11.72 -1.93
C SER A 58 -10.00 -10.64 -0.90
N THR A 59 -9.36 -10.67 0.28
CA THR A 59 -9.55 -9.63 1.29
C THR A 59 -9.00 -8.29 0.81
N ILE A 60 -7.87 -8.28 0.10
CA ILE A 60 -7.35 -7.07 -0.55
C ILE A 60 -8.29 -6.56 -1.64
N ALA A 61 -8.79 -7.43 -2.52
CA ALA A 61 -9.72 -7.01 -3.57
C ALA A 61 -11.03 -6.44 -3.00
N GLN A 62 -11.54 -7.03 -1.91
CA GLN A 62 -12.72 -6.53 -1.21
C GLN A 62 -12.45 -5.19 -0.51
N LEU A 63 -11.29 -5.03 0.14
CA LEU A 63 -10.90 -3.77 0.76
C LEU A 63 -10.78 -2.66 -0.29
N PHE A 64 -10.17 -2.96 -1.44
CA PHE A 64 -10.05 -2.04 -2.56
C PHE A 64 -11.43 -1.54 -3.03
N THR A 65 -12.35 -2.46 -3.34
CA THR A 65 -13.68 -2.08 -3.85
C THR A 65 -14.52 -1.36 -2.80
N SER A 66 -14.47 -1.82 -1.54
CA SER A 66 -15.19 -1.18 -0.42
C SER A 66 -14.69 0.24 -0.19
N SER A 67 -13.37 0.45 -0.26
CA SER A 67 -12.77 1.79 -0.13
C SER A 67 -13.24 2.72 -1.25
N LEU A 68 -13.26 2.25 -2.50
CA LEU A 68 -13.77 3.05 -3.62
C LEU A 68 -15.27 3.34 -3.52
N ALA A 69 -16.06 2.43 -2.95
CA ALA A 69 -17.48 2.68 -2.67
C ALA A 69 -17.68 3.77 -1.60
N VAL A 70 -16.78 3.86 -0.61
CA VAL A 70 -16.75 4.98 0.35
C VAL A 70 -16.42 6.30 -0.34
N LEU A 71 -15.52 6.28 -1.32
CA LEU A 71 -15.15 7.47 -2.09
C LEU A 71 -16.28 7.93 -3.03
N TRP A 72 -16.93 6.99 -3.72
CA TRP A 72 -18.00 7.26 -4.68
C TRP A 72 -19.32 6.54 -4.32
N PRO A 73 -20.11 7.10 -3.39
CA PRO A 73 -21.35 6.46 -2.94
C PRO A 73 -22.43 6.36 -4.02
N GLU A 74 -22.37 7.21 -5.06
CA GLU A 74 -23.30 7.19 -6.19
C GLU A 74 -22.89 6.21 -7.30
N GLY A 75 -21.71 5.60 -7.20
CA GLY A 75 -21.20 4.64 -8.18
C GLY A 75 -19.71 4.81 -8.43
N ILE A 76 -18.97 3.70 -8.37
CA ILE A 76 -17.51 3.68 -8.55
C ILE A 76 -17.15 4.13 -9.97
N ARG A 77 -16.21 5.06 -10.09
CA ARG A 77 -15.68 5.52 -11.37
C ARG A 77 -14.51 4.66 -11.83
N HIS A 78 -14.82 3.48 -12.34
CA HIS A 78 -13.84 2.47 -12.74
C HIS A 78 -12.74 3.00 -13.67
N GLU A 79 -13.09 3.85 -14.63
CA GLU A 79 -12.14 4.43 -15.60
C GLU A 79 -11.23 5.50 -15.01
N ASN A 80 -11.52 5.99 -13.80
CA ASN A 80 -10.73 7.00 -13.12
C ASN A 80 -9.63 6.41 -12.23
N VAL A 81 -9.65 5.10 -11.98
CA VAL A 81 -8.59 4.43 -11.23
C VAL A 81 -7.50 4.01 -12.21
N LEU A 82 -6.37 4.72 -12.19
CA LEU A 82 -5.29 4.50 -13.16
C LEU A 82 -4.11 3.73 -12.60
N LEU A 83 -3.83 3.86 -11.31
CA LEU A 83 -2.71 3.15 -10.69
C LEU A 83 -3.16 2.45 -9.41
N PHE A 84 -2.70 1.22 -9.26
CA PHE A 84 -2.77 0.47 -8.01
C PHE A 84 -1.36 0.13 -7.56
N VAL A 85 -0.94 0.69 -6.42
CA VAL A 85 0.42 0.56 -5.89
C VAL A 85 0.38 -0.33 -4.66
N THR A 86 1.12 -1.43 -4.67
CA THR A 86 1.20 -2.33 -3.51
C THR A 86 2.60 -2.92 -3.39
N ASP A 87 2.88 -3.68 -2.35
CA ASP A 87 4.06 -4.52 -2.33
C ASP A 87 4.05 -5.58 -3.47
N ALA A 88 5.16 -6.29 -3.60
CA ALA A 88 5.35 -7.31 -4.63
C ALA A 88 4.93 -8.72 -4.17
N ALA A 89 4.13 -8.86 -3.10
CA ALA A 89 3.67 -10.15 -2.61
C ALA A 89 2.79 -10.87 -3.65
N PRO A 90 2.83 -12.22 -3.72
CA PRO A 90 2.07 -12.97 -4.71
C PRO A 90 0.56 -12.72 -4.65
N TYR A 91 -0.01 -12.57 -3.44
CA TYR A 91 -1.45 -12.33 -3.28
C TYR A 91 -1.86 -10.91 -3.71
N MET A 92 -1.00 -9.91 -3.57
CA MET A 92 -1.23 -8.56 -4.09
C MET A 92 -1.30 -8.56 -5.62
N LYS A 93 -0.34 -9.22 -6.28
CA LYS A 93 -0.34 -9.38 -7.75
C LYS A 93 -1.58 -10.13 -8.23
N LYS A 94 -1.99 -11.17 -7.49
CA LYS A 94 -3.22 -11.92 -7.78
C LYS A 94 -4.47 -11.05 -7.63
N ALA A 95 -4.56 -10.24 -6.57
CA ALA A 95 -5.66 -9.30 -6.37
C ALA A 95 -5.71 -8.25 -7.49
N ALA A 96 -4.57 -7.64 -7.83
CA ALA A 96 -4.46 -6.66 -8.89
C ALA A 96 -4.86 -7.23 -10.26
N GLY A 97 -4.44 -8.47 -10.56
CA GLY A 97 -4.85 -9.17 -11.78
C GLY A 97 -6.36 -9.41 -11.85
N ALA A 98 -6.99 -9.78 -10.74
CA ALA A 98 -8.45 -9.92 -10.68
C ALA A 98 -9.17 -8.56 -10.82
N LEU A 99 -8.68 -7.53 -10.15
CA LEU A 99 -9.23 -6.17 -10.20
C LEU A 99 -9.10 -5.54 -11.59
N LYS A 100 -8.05 -5.88 -12.36
CA LYS A 100 -7.85 -5.38 -13.73
C LYS A 100 -9.04 -5.64 -14.66
N VAL A 101 -9.79 -6.72 -14.42
CA VAL A 101 -11.02 -7.03 -15.17
C VAL A 101 -12.11 -5.98 -14.93
N LEU A 102 -12.21 -5.48 -13.70
CA LEU A 102 -13.19 -4.46 -13.30
C LEU A 102 -12.68 -3.02 -13.51
N PHE A 103 -11.37 -2.83 -13.53
CA PHE A 103 -10.70 -1.52 -13.66
C PHE A 103 -9.77 -1.55 -14.88
N PRO A 104 -10.31 -1.44 -16.11
CA PRO A 104 -9.57 -1.70 -17.34
C PRO A 104 -8.39 -0.74 -17.55
N ASN A 105 -8.48 0.50 -17.07
CA ASN A 105 -7.41 1.50 -17.17
C ASN A 105 -6.35 1.40 -16.07
N MET A 106 -6.58 0.60 -15.03
CA MET A 106 -5.70 0.50 -13.86
C MET A 106 -4.42 -0.27 -14.20
N LEU A 107 -3.25 0.31 -13.91
CA LEU A 107 -1.97 -0.38 -13.95
C LEU A 107 -1.55 -0.76 -12.54
N HIS A 108 -1.09 -2.00 -12.36
CA HIS A 108 -0.50 -2.43 -11.10
C HIS A 108 0.99 -2.11 -11.09
N LEU A 109 1.44 -1.39 -10.07
CA LEU A 109 2.84 -1.06 -9.83
C LEU A 109 3.27 -1.62 -8.49
N THR A 110 4.45 -2.23 -8.47
CA THR A 110 5.08 -2.62 -7.21
C THR A 110 5.72 -1.41 -6.54
N CYS A 111 5.53 -1.28 -5.24
CA CYS A 111 6.07 -0.18 -4.43
C CYS A 111 7.60 -0.14 -4.51
N LEU A 112 8.13 1.01 -4.93
CA LEU A 112 9.56 1.23 -5.08
C LEU A 112 10.29 1.12 -3.74
N ALA A 113 9.69 1.59 -2.63
CA ALA A 113 10.28 1.47 -1.30
C ALA A 113 10.51 -0.01 -0.93
N HIS A 114 9.54 -0.88 -1.23
CA HIS A 114 9.69 -2.33 -1.06
C HIS A 114 10.78 -2.90 -1.97
N GLY A 115 10.90 -2.42 -3.21
CA GLY A 115 12.00 -2.80 -4.12
C GLY A 115 13.38 -2.44 -3.55
N LEU A 116 13.53 -1.20 -3.06
CA LEU A 116 14.77 -0.72 -2.42
C LEU A 116 15.09 -1.51 -1.14
N HIS A 117 14.07 -1.83 -0.34
CA HIS A 117 14.24 -2.65 0.86
C HIS A 117 14.81 -4.03 0.52
N ARG A 118 14.27 -4.71 -0.49
CA ARG A 118 14.77 -6.02 -0.95
C ARG A 118 16.21 -5.95 -1.46
N ILE A 119 16.57 -4.87 -2.16
CA ILE A 119 17.96 -4.65 -2.59
C ILE A 119 18.87 -4.52 -1.36
N ALA A 120 18.46 -3.73 -0.36
CA ALA A 120 19.22 -3.58 0.88
C ALA A 120 19.36 -4.90 1.66
N GLU A 121 18.31 -5.73 1.71
CA GLU A 121 18.38 -7.08 2.29
C GLU A 121 19.39 -7.96 1.54
N HIS A 122 19.38 -7.92 0.21
CA HIS A 122 20.33 -8.68 -0.59
C HIS A 122 21.77 -8.23 -0.34
N ILE A 123 22.03 -6.91 -0.28
CA ILE A 123 23.34 -6.37 0.09
C ILE A 123 23.75 -6.88 1.48
N ARG A 124 22.85 -6.89 2.48
CA ARG A 124 23.15 -7.42 3.81
C ARG A 124 23.61 -8.89 3.77
N CYS A 125 22.98 -9.72 2.93
CA CYS A 125 23.40 -11.12 2.74
C CYS A 125 24.82 -11.26 2.15
N LEU A 126 25.27 -10.29 1.35
CA LEU A 126 26.61 -10.29 0.74
C LEU A 126 27.71 -9.86 1.72
N PHE A 127 27.37 -9.16 2.80
CA PHE A 127 28.33 -8.64 3.79
C PHE A 127 28.02 -9.11 5.22
N PRO A 128 28.16 -10.42 5.52
CA PRO A 128 27.75 -11.00 6.80
C PRO A 128 28.53 -10.45 8.01
N ASP A 129 29.79 -10.05 7.84
CA ASP A 129 30.57 -9.46 8.92
C ASP A 129 30.06 -8.08 9.34
N VAL A 130 29.66 -7.25 8.37
CA VAL A 130 29.03 -5.95 8.62
C VAL A 130 27.68 -6.16 9.30
N ASP A 131 26.88 -7.12 8.84
CA ASP A 131 25.61 -7.43 9.48
C ASP A 131 25.78 -7.91 10.93
N ARG A 132 26.78 -8.77 11.18
CA ARG A 132 27.14 -9.22 12.53
C ARG A 132 27.57 -8.06 13.43
N LEU A 133 28.39 -7.13 12.92
CA LEU A 133 28.79 -5.93 13.66
C LEU A 133 27.58 -5.09 14.05
N ILE A 134 26.70 -4.77 13.09
CA ILE A 134 25.47 -3.99 13.32
C ILE A 134 24.56 -4.70 14.33
N SER A 135 24.39 -6.02 14.21
CA SER A 135 23.59 -6.84 15.14
C SER A 135 24.14 -6.76 16.57
N ASN A 136 25.45 -6.85 16.74
CA ASN A 136 26.08 -6.73 18.05
C ASN A 136 25.96 -5.32 18.63
N MET A 137 26.10 -4.26 17.82
CA MET A 137 25.84 -2.89 18.25
C MET A 137 24.40 -2.73 18.76
N LYS A 138 23.40 -3.21 18.00
CA LYS A 138 21.98 -3.15 18.41
C LYS A 138 21.75 -3.83 19.78
N LYS A 139 22.39 -4.97 20.05
CA LYS A 139 22.29 -5.67 21.35
C LYS A 139 22.83 -4.85 22.52
N VAL A 140 23.92 -4.11 22.32
CA VAL A 140 24.51 -3.24 23.35
C VAL A 140 23.55 -2.11 23.70
N PHE A 141 22.98 -1.45 22.69
CA PHE A 141 22.07 -0.32 22.90
C PHE A 141 20.65 -0.69 23.30
N LEU A 142 20.22 -1.94 23.09
CA LEU A 142 18.88 -2.40 23.52
C LEU A 142 18.65 -2.24 25.04
N LYS A 143 19.72 -2.27 25.83
CA LYS A 143 19.68 -2.13 27.30
C LYS A 143 20.12 -0.76 27.79
N ALA A 144 20.42 0.17 26.89
CA ALA A 144 20.78 1.52 27.29
C ALA A 144 19.53 2.27 27.79
N PRO A 145 19.62 3.06 28.88
CA PRO A 145 18.52 3.94 29.27
C PRO A 145 18.24 4.96 28.15
N SER A 146 16.96 5.26 27.95
CA SER A 146 16.47 6.26 26.98
C SER A 146 16.82 7.68 27.38
#